data_AF-A0A7Y5GI87-F1
#
_entry.id   AF-A0A7Y5GI87-F1
#
_cell.length_a   1.000
_cell.length_b   1.000
_cell.length_c   1.000
_cell.angle_alpha   90.00
_cell.angle_beta   90.00
_cell.angle_gamma   90.00
#
_symmetry.space_group_name_H-M   'P 1'
#
loop_
_entity.id
_entity.type
_entity.pdbx_description
1 polymer ?
#
loop_
_entity_poly.entity_id
_entity_poly.type
_entity_poly.pdbx_seq_one_letter_code
_entity_poly.pdbx_strand_id
1 'polypeptide(L)'
;YAAIKFFLYTLAGSVVMLLGILALYFHAKALPEFAASGSFDYTVWLRMAIPPDLQFWVFLAFFLGFAIKVPMFPFHTWLPDAHVEAPTAGSVILAGVLLKMGTYGFIRFSLPLLPKASIEPWIIQTIAVLSIIAIIYGALVSLVQPDWKKLVAYSSVSHLGFCTLGIFALNPNGIAGSVIQQINHGISTGMLFLIVGIVYERRHTREIKEYGGLAHVMPMYAFVFAFAMLSSAGLPLLNGFIGEFTILQGAFEANRTWAAFAVTGIIFGAAYLLWLYQRTMLGQVNNGRNLGLKDLSLREWAVFLPLMAWAVWIGVYPKPYFEVLEKPVNQLVERVRPGYFEERAAPVVAIERGKAGLK
;
A
#
# COMPACT_ATOMS: atom_id res chain seq x y z
N TYR A 1 23.32 -10.21 -6.74
CA TYR A 1 22.04 -10.62 -7.37
C TYR A 1 20.92 -9.64 -7.06
N ALA A 2 20.49 -9.47 -5.80
CA ALA A 2 19.32 -8.64 -5.45
C ALA A 2 19.40 -7.19 -5.96
N ALA A 3 20.56 -6.53 -5.84
CA ALA A 3 20.76 -5.17 -6.35
C ALA A 3 20.51 -5.05 -7.87
N ILE A 4 20.99 -6.03 -8.66
CA ILE A 4 20.78 -6.07 -10.11
C ILE A 4 19.31 -6.30 -10.42
N LYS A 5 18.65 -7.25 -9.73
CA LYS A 5 17.21 -7.51 -9.91
C LYS A 5 16.37 -6.27 -9.60
N PHE A 6 16.62 -5.61 -8.47
CA PHE A 6 15.97 -4.36 -8.09
C PHE A 6 16.17 -3.26 -9.14
N PHE A 7 17.42 -3.06 -9.58
CA PHE A 7 17.75 -2.04 -10.57
C PHE A 7 17.06 -2.30 -11.91
N LEU A 8 17.16 -3.52 -12.45
CA LEU A 8 16.55 -3.87 -13.74
C LEU A 8 15.02 -3.76 -13.72
N TYR A 9 14.36 -4.25 -12.66
CA TYR A 9 12.92 -4.09 -12.51
C TYR A 9 12.52 -2.61 -12.55
N THR A 10 13.13 -1.81 -11.66
CA THR A 10 12.74 -0.41 -11.51
C THR A 10 13.13 0.45 -12.72
N LEU A 11 14.28 0.19 -13.35
CA LEU A 11 14.71 0.89 -14.55
C LEU A 11 13.80 0.58 -15.74
N ALA A 12 13.49 -0.70 -15.99
CA ALA A 12 12.65 -1.09 -17.11
C ALA A 12 11.27 -0.40 -17.04
N GLY A 13 10.63 -0.43 -15.87
CA GLY A 13 9.37 0.30 -15.64
C GLY A 13 9.50 1.80 -15.84
N SER A 14 10.60 2.40 -15.36
CA SER A 14 10.84 3.84 -15.47
C SER A 14 11.09 4.29 -16.92
N VAL A 15 11.76 3.48 -17.73
CA VAL A 15 11.99 3.75 -19.16
C VAL A 15 10.67 3.70 -19.93
N VAL A 16 9.79 2.74 -19.64
CA VAL A 16 8.47 2.70 -20.28
C VAL A 16 7.62 3.91 -19.86
N MET A 17 7.63 4.27 -18.57
CA MET A 17 6.97 5.48 -18.10
C MET A 17 7.52 6.75 -18.77
N LEU A 18 8.83 6.82 -19.03
CA LEU A 18 9.45 7.93 -19.77
C LEU A 18 8.89 8.05 -21.18
N LEU A 19 8.58 6.94 -21.87
CA LEU A 19 7.91 7.00 -23.17
C LEU A 19 6.52 7.64 -23.08
N GLY A 20 5.76 7.35 -22.02
CA GLY A 20 4.49 8.03 -21.74
C GLY A 20 4.65 9.53 -21.51
N ILE A 21 5.68 9.93 -20.75
CA ILE A 21 6.03 11.34 -20.52
C ILE A 21 6.38 12.05 -21.84
N LEU A 22 7.17 11.41 -22.69
CA LEU A 22 7.53 11.94 -24.01
C LEU A 22 6.31 12.04 -24.93
N ALA A 23 5.39 11.08 -24.88
CA ALA A 23 4.14 11.14 -25.63
C ALA A 23 3.29 12.36 -25.23
N LEU A 24 3.19 12.67 -23.93
CA LEU A 24 2.54 13.90 -23.45
C LEU A 24 3.26 15.17 -23.92
N TYR A 25 4.59 15.17 -23.90
CA TYR A 25 5.41 16.28 -24.39
C TYR A 25 5.16 16.56 -25.89
N PHE A 26 5.16 15.52 -26.72
CA PHE A 26 4.92 15.67 -28.16
C PHE A 26 3.47 16.00 -28.48
N HIS A 27 2.51 15.51 -27.70
CA HIS A 27 1.11 15.94 -27.81
C HIS A 27 0.95 17.42 -27.49
N ALA A 28 1.60 17.91 -26.43
CA ALA A 28 1.63 19.34 -26.14
C ALA A 28 2.22 20.13 -27.31
N LYS A 29 3.34 19.66 -27.89
CA LYS A 29 3.98 20.30 -29.05
C LYS A 29 3.10 20.34 -30.31
N ALA A 30 2.11 19.47 -30.44
CA ALA A 30 1.15 19.52 -31.54
C ALA A 30 0.10 20.64 -31.37
N LEU A 31 -0.03 21.23 -30.17
CA LEU A 31 -0.95 22.34 -29.90
C LEU A 31 -0.31 23.68 -30.30
N PRO A 32 -1.06 24.62 -30.91
CA PRO A 32 -0.53 25.91 -31.35
C PRO A 32 0.18 26.70 -30.24
N GLU A 33 -0.36 26.64 -29.02
CA GLU A 33 0.19 27.34 -27.84
C GLU A 33 1.58 26.85 -27.43
N PHE A 34 1.94 25.59 -27.73
CA PHE A 34 3.20 24.98 -27.31
C PHE A 34 4.03 24.45 -28.49
N ALA A 35 3.73 24.87 -29.72
CA ALA A 35 4.35 24.33 -30.94
C ALA A 35 5.88 24.49 -30.99
N ALA A 36 6.41 25.57 -30.42
CA ALA A 36 7.84 25.85 -30.43
C ALA A 36 8.65 24.91 -29.50
N SER A 37 8.13 24.59 -28.31
CA SER A 37 8.92 23.94 -27.25
C SER A 37 8.32 22.68 -26.64
N GLY A 38 7.06 22.35 -26.93
CA GLY A 38 6.29 21.39 -26.12
C GLY A 38 6.14 21.85 -24.67
N SER A 39 5.80 20.92 -23.76
CA SER A 39 5.72 21.21 -22.33
C SER A 39 5.97 19.96 -21.48
N PHE A 40 6.76 20.12 -20.41
CA PHE A 40 6.86 19.18 -19.27
C PHE A 40 6.14 19.69 -18.02
N ASP A 41 5.39 20.78 -18.15
CA ASP A 41 4.62 21.35 -17.04
C ASP A 41 3.36 20.51 -16.79
N TYR A 42 3.29 19.92 -15.61
CA TYR A 42 2.15 19.13 -15.15
C TYR A 42 0.82 19.92 -15.21
N THR A 43 0.83 21.21 -14.90
CA THR A 43 -0.37 22.05 -14.90
C THR A 43 -0.89 22.31 -16.31
N VAL A 44 0.01 22.38 -17.29
CA VAL A 44 -0.34 22.39 -18.71
C VAL A 44 -1.00 21.07 -19.06
N TRP A 45 -0.36 19.94 -18.72
CA TRP A 45 -0.90 18.62 -19.05
C TRP A 45 -2.28 18.35 -18.46
N LEU A 46 -2.58 18.87 -17.27
CA LEU A 46 -3.92 18.77 -16.66
C LEU A 46 -5.02 19.50 -17.45
N ARG A 47 -4.67 20.50 -18.25
CA ARG A 47 -5.63 21.33 -19.02
C ARG A 47 -5.75 20.88 -20.47
N MET A 48 -4.80 20.11 -20.98
CA MET A 48 -4.82 19.63 -22.36
C MET A 48 -5.96 18.63 -22.56
N ALA A 49 -6.65 18.75 -23.69
CA ALA A 49 -7.53 17.70 -24.18
C ALA A 49 -6.66 16.57 -24.77
N ILE A 50 -6.46 15.51 -23.98
CA ILE A 50 -5.73 14.31 -24.44
C ILE A 50 -6.75 13.33 -25.04
N PRO A 51 -6.62 12.93 -26.32
CA PRO A 51 -7.51 11.96 -26.96
C PRO A 51 -7.57 10.63 -26.18
N PRO A 52 -8.72 9.93 -26.15
CA PRO A 52 -8.86 8.68 -25.40
C PRO A 52 -7.80 7.63 -25.73
N ASP A 53 -7.48 7.45 -27.02
CA ASP A 53 -6.47 6.48 -27.47
C ASP A 53 -5.08 6.80 -26.93
N LEU A 54 -4.71 8.08 -26.89
CA LEU A 54 -3.45 8.52 -26.30
C LEU A 54 -3.47 8.36 -24.78
N GLN A 55 -4.60 8.68 -24.12
CA GLN A 55 -4.74 8.45 -22.68
C GLN A 55 -4.51 6.98 -22.33
N PHE A 56 -5.04 6.06 -23.14
CA PHE A 56 -4.88 4.63 -22.94
C PHE A 56 -3.41 4.19 -22.97
N TRP A 57 -2.66 4.56 -24.00
CA TRP A 57 -1.25 4.17 -24.11
C TRP A 57 -0.36 4.81 -23.04
N VAL A 58 -0.59 6.09 -22.74
CA VAL A 58 0.12 6.78 -21.66
C VAL A 58 -0.25 6.16 -20.31
N PHE A 59 -1.50 5.71 -20.13
CA PHE A 59 -1.94 5.05 -18.91
C PHE A 59 -1.20 3.73 -18.71
N LEU A 60 -1.11 2.89 -19.75
CA LEU A 60 -0.36 1.65 -19.66
C LEU A 60 1.13 1.90 -19.36
N ALA A 61 1.72 2.92 -19.96
CA ALA A 61 3.12 3.27 -19.71
C ALA A 61 3.36 3.70 -18.25
N PHE A 62 2.49 4.55 -17.71
CA PHE A 62 2.55 4.99 -16.32
C PHE A 62 2.22 3.85 -15.36
N PHE A 63 1.19 3.06 -15.69
CA PHE A 63 0.77 1.90 -14.92
C PHE A 63 1.91 0.92 -14.75
N LEU A 64 2.66 0.56 -15.81
CA LEU A 64 3.77 -0.38 -15.67
C LEU A 64 4.86 0.15 -14.73
N GLY A 65 5.26 1.42 -14.90
CA GLY A 65 6.27 2.05 -14.04
C GLY A 65 5.83 2.09 -12.57
N PHE A 66 4.59 2.48 -12.30
CA PHE A 66 4.04 2.53 -10.95
C PHE A 66 3.78 1.14 -10.38
N ALA A 67 3.23 0.20 -11.14
CA ALA A 67 2.93 -1.16 -10.69
C ALA A 67 4.18 -1.92 -10.26
N ILE A 68 5.31 -1.74 -10.95
CA ILE A 68 6.61 -2.27 -10.52
C ILE A 68 7.06 -1.62 -9.20
N LYS A 69 6.87 -0.30 -9.05
CA LYS A 69 7.29 0.46 -7.86
C LYS A 69 6.41 0.20 -6.64
N VAL A 70 5.12 -0.09 -6.82
CA VAL A 70 4.10 -0.47 -5.81
C VAL A 70 4.16 -1.96 -5.42
N PRO A 71 5.16 -2.70 -5.88
CA PRO A 71 5.11 -4.14 -6.14
C PRO A 71 3.70 -4.76 -6.28
N MET A 72 2.94 -4.36 -7.30
CA MET A 72 1.71 -5.06 -7.65
C MET A 72 2.00 -6.48 -8.15
N PHE A 73 1.04 -7.39 -8.05
CA PHE A 73 1.13 -8.67 -8.77
C PHE A 73 1.07 -8.41 -10.29
N PRO A 74 1.93 -9.05 -11.13
CA PRO A 74 3.02 -10.00 -10.80
C PRO A 74 4.42 -9.36 -10.63
N PHE A 75 4.53 -8.04 -10.62
CA PHE A 75 5.78 -7.27 -10.63
C PHE A 75 6.49 -7.11 -9.27
N HIS A 76 6.17 -7.95 -8.29
CA HIS A 76 6.60 -7.77 -6.89
C HIS A 76 7.88 -8.53 -6.51
N THR A 77 8.35 -9.46 -7.34
CA THR A 77 9.37 -10.44 -6.92
C THR A 77 10.74 -9.83 -6.60
N TRP A 78 11.00 -8.59 -6.99
CA TRP A 78 12.21 -7.86 -6.60
C TRP A 78 12.20 -7.43 -5.13
N LEU A 79 11.01 -7.20 -4.55
CA LEU A 79 10.85 -6.59 -3.24
C LEU A 79 11.41 -7.47 -2.11
N PRO A 80 11.07 -8.77 -2.01
CA PRO A 80 11.59 -9.62 -0.94
C PRO A 80 13.11 -9.73 -1.00
N ASP A 81 13.68 -9.92 -2.19
CA ASP A 81 15.14 -10.05 -2.37
C ASP A 81 15.86 -8.74 -2.01
N ALA A 82 15.29 -7.58 -2.40
CA ALA A 82 15.85 -6.27 -2.06
C ALA A 82 15.87 -6.02 -0.55
N HIS A 83 14.79 -6.37 0.15
CA HIS A 83 14.73 -6.22 1.61
C HIS A 83 15.71 -7.16 2.33
N VAL A 84 15.77 -8.42 1.90
CA VAL A 84 16.66 -9.42 2.52
C VAL A 84 18.13 -8.94 2.49
N GLU A 85 18.57 -8.37 1.38
CA GLU A 85 19.97 -7.91 1.24
C GLU A 85 20.23 -6.48 1.76
N ALA A 86 19.19 -5.64 1.89
CA ALA A 86 19.37 -4.27 2.36
C ALA A 86 19.77 -4.21 3.84
N PRO A 87 20.57 -3.21 4.28
CA PRO A 87 20.70 -2.89 5.70
C PRO A 87 19.35 -2.58 6.35
N THR A 88 19.26 -2.67 7.69
CA THR A 88 18.02 -2.37 8.44
C THR A 88 17.44 -1.00 8.07
N ALA A 89 18.27 0.05 8.14
CA ALA A 89 17.86 1.41 7.76
C ALA A 89 17.37 1.48 6.30
N GLY A 90 18.07 0.78 5.38
CA GLY A 90 17.67 0.69 3.98
C GLY A 90 16.30 0.03 3.81
N SER A 91 16.00 -1.02 4.59
CA SER A 91 14.69 -1.67 4.58
C SER A 91 13.58 -0.77 5.13
N VAL A 92 13.86 -0.02 6.20
CA VAL A 92 12.91 0.94 6.77
C VAL A 92 12.59 2.05 5.76
N ILE A 93 13.59 2.61 5.08
CA ILE A 93 13.37 3.64 4.04
C ILE A 93 12.66 3.07 2.82
N LEU A 94 13.05 1.87 2.38
CA LEU A 94 12.45 1.20 1.24
C LEU A 94 10.95 0.96 1.49
N ALA A 95 10.61 0.32 2.60
CA ALA A 95 9.21 0.05 2.96
C ALA A 95 8.44 1.31 3.34
N GLY A 96 9.09 2.23 4.06
CA GLY A 96 8.53 3.44 4.64
C GLY A 96 8.22 4.53 3.63
N VAL A 97 9.03 4.67 2.59
CA VAL A 97 8.95 5.79 1.64
C VAL A 97 8.92 5.32 0.18
N LEU A 98 9.90 4.52 -0.24
CA LEU A 98 10.12 4.28 -1.68
C LEU A 98 8.95 3.57 -2.36
N LEU A 99 8.24 2.68 -1.67
CA LEU A 99 7.06 2.01 -2.22
C LEU A 99 5.88 2.98 -2.43
N LYS A 100 5.79 4.04 -1.63
CA LYS A 100 4.71 5.04 -1.71
C LYS A 100 4.81 5.92 -2.95
N MET A 101 6.01 6.03 -3.53
CA MET A 101 6.20 6.83 -4.74
C MET A 101 5.39 6.29 -5.92
N GLY A 102 5.13 4.98 -5.98
CA GLY A 102 4.32 4.39 -7.03
C GLY A 102 2.82 4.66 -6.85
N THR A 103 2.29 4.53 -5.63
CA THR A 103 0.88 4.83 -5.30
C THR A 103 0.61 6.34 -5.39
N TYR A 104 1.54 7.17 -4.93
CA TYR A 104 1.53 8.61 -5.20
C TYR A 104 1.52 8.89 -6.71
N GLY A 105 2.30 8.13 -7.50
CA GLY A 105 2.31 8.23 -8.95
C GLY A 105 0.94 7.98 -9.59
N PHE A 106 0.22 6.96 -9.12
CA PHE A 106 -1.15 6.70 -9.54
C PHE A 106 -2.08 7.87 -9.22
N ILE A 107 -2.06 8.35 -7.97
CA ILE A 107 -2.94 9.43 -7.49
C ILE A 107 -2.63 10.77 -8.17
N ARG A 108 -1.35 11.09 -8.34
CA ARG A 108 -0.92 12.41 -8.81
C ARG A 108 -0.85 12.52 -10.32
N PHE A 109 -0.45 11.47 -11.02
CA PHE A 109 -0.21 11.51 -12.46
C PHE A 109 -1.22 10.68 -13.23
N SER A 110 -1.35 9.38 -12.93
CA SER A 110 -2.19 8.48 -13.73
C SER A 110 -3.66 8.90 -13.73
N LEU A 111 -4.31 8.96 -12.55
CA LEU A 111 -5.73 9.26 -12.44
C LEU A 111 -6.11 10.65 -13.02
N PRO A 112 -5.48 11.77 -12.61
CA PRO A 112 -5.93 13.08 -13.06
C PRO A 112 -5.49 13.41 -14.50
N LEU A 113 -4.36 12.90 -15.01
CA LEU A 113 -3.96 13.17 -16.40
C LEU A 113 -4.76 12.31 -17.39
N LEU A 114 -5.17 11.10 -16.97
CA LEU A 114 -5.72 10.08 -17.85
C LEU A 114 -7.08 9.57 -17.34
N PRO A 115 -8.04 10.46 -17.04
CA PRO A 115 -9.29 10.08 -16.38
C PRO A 115 -10.13 9.12 -17.23
N LYS A 116 -10.16 9.28 -18.56
CA LYS A 116 -10.96 8.41 -19.44
C LYS A 116 -10.42 6.98 -19.45
N ALA A 117 -9.10 6.82 -19.55
CA ALA A 117 -8.47 5.51 -19.45
C ALA A 117 -8.65 4.90 -18.04
N SER A 118 -8.56 5.72 -16.99
CA SER A 118 -8.66 5.25 -15.60
C SER A 118 -10.04 4.72 -15.23
N ILE A 119 -11.11 5.18 -15.89
CA ILE A 119 -12.49 4.71 -15.65
C ILE A 119 -12.93 3.55 -16.54
N GLU A 120 -12.10 3.11 -17.49
CA GLU A 120 -12.45 1.99 -18.36
C GLU A 120 -12.77 0.75 -17.52
N PRO A 121 -13.97 0.14 -17.66
CA PRO A 121 -14.40 -0.92 -16.75
C PRO A 121 -13.44 -2.10 -16.68
N TRP A 122 -12.82 -2.45 -17.81
CA TRP A 122 -11.86 -3.55 -17.88
C TRP A 122 -10.52 -3.19 -17.21
N ILE A 123 -10.08 -1.92 -17.24
CA ILE A 123 -8.88 -1.45 -16.52
C ILE A 123 -9.13 -1.54 -15.02
N ILE A 124 -10.24 -0.97 -14.54
CA ILE A 124 -10.61 -1.01 -13.13
C ILE A 124 -10.68 -2.46 -12.65
N GLN A 125 -11.41 -3.31 -13.38
CA GLN A 125 -11.58 -4.72 -13.02
C GLN A 125 -10.23 -5.46 -13.00
N THR A 126 -9.35 -5.21 -13.97
CA THR A 126 -8.01 -5.81 -14.02
C THR A 126 -7.18 -5.40 -12.81
N ILE A 127 -7.13 -4.11 -12.50
CA ILE A 127 -6.36 -3.60 -11.37
C ILE A 127 -6.93 -4.09 -10.05
N ALA A 128 -8.25 -4.12 -9.89
CA ALA A 128 -8.90 -4.67 -8.70
C ALA A 128 -8.53 -6.15 -8.51
N VAL A 129 -8.59 -6.97 -9.57
CA VAL A 129 -8.20 -8.39 -9.53
C VAL A 129 -6.72 -8.54 -9.17
N LEU A 130 -5.82 -7.80 -9.81
CA LEU A 130 -4.38 -7.84 -9.49
C LEU A 130 -4.10 -7.42 -8.05
N SER A 131 -4.84 -6.44 -7.55
CA SER A 131 -4.74 -5.95 -6.17
C SER A 131 -5.22 -7.01 -5.18
N ILE A 132 -6.35 -7.67 -5.44
CA ILE A 132 -6.88 -8.77 -4.64
C ILE A 132 -5.93 -9.98 -4.65
N ILE A 133 -5.36 -10.32 -5.81
CA ILE A 133 -4.33 -11.34 -5.89
C ILE A 133 -3.14 -10.95 -5.01
N ALA A 134 -2.64 -9.71 -5.09
CA ALA A 134 -1.53 -9.25 -4.25
C ALA A 134 -1.84 -9.34 -2.74
N ILE A 135 -3.07 -8.97 -2.33
CA ILE A 135 -3.56 -9.10 -0.96
C ILE A 135 -3.47 -10.56 -0.50
N ILE A 136 -4.11 -11.48 -1.22
CA ILE A 136 -4.23 -12.88 -0.79
C ILE A 136 -2.90 -13.62 -0.96
N TYR A 137 -2.29 -13.55 -2.14
CA TYR A 137 -1.02 -14.20 -2.45
C TYR A 137 0.10 -13.69 -1.54
N GLY A 138 0.21 -12.38 -1.34
CA GLY A 138 1.23 -11.79 -0.48
C GLY A 138 1.12 -12.31 0.96
N ALA A 139 -0.10 -12.37 1.50
CA ALA A 139 -0.34 -12.89 2.84
C ALA A 139 -0.04 -14.39 2.97
N LEU A 140 -0.48 -15.21 2.02
CA LEU A 140 -0.22 -16.66 2.03
C LEU A 140 1.27 -16.97 1.89
N VAL A 141 1.98 -16.27 1.00
CA VAL A 141 3.43 -16.44 0.83
C VAL A 141 4.19 -15.97 2.06
N SER A 142 3.74 -14.89 2.72
CA SER A 142 4.30 -14.41 3.99
C SER A 142 4.27 -15.52 5.06
N LEU A 143 3.13 -16.22 5.22
CA LEU A 143 2.94 -17.29 6.21
C LEU A 143 3.94 -18.45 6.09
N VAL A 144 4.43 -18.74 4.89
CA VAL A 144 5.34 -19.86 4.63
C VAL A 144 6.81 -19.43 4.54
N GLN A 145 7.13 -18.15 4.75
CA GLN A 145 8.54 -17.71 4.70
C GLN A 145 9.32 -18.22 5.92
N PRO A 146 10.49 -18.84 5.73
CA PRO A 146 11.39 -19.22 6.83
C PRO A 146 12.23 -18.04 7.34
N ASP A 147 12.47 -17.03 6.50
CA ASP A 147 13.22 -15.82 6.83
C ASP A 147 12.27 -14.72 7.31
N TRP A 148 12.51 -14.21 8.50
CA TRP A 148 11.67 -13.19 9.16
C TRP A 148 11.61 -11.89 8.34
N LYS A 149 12.71 -11.46 7.75
CA LYS A 149 12.75 -10.23 6.96
C LYS A 149 11.97 -10.37 5.66
N LYS A 150 12.07 -11.54 5.03
CA LYS A 150 11.33 -11.90 3.83
C LYS A 150 9.82 -11.98 4.09
N LEU A 151 9.42 -12.50 5.25
CA LEU A 151 8.03 -12.50 5.71
C LEU A 151 7.46 -11.07 5.74
N VAL A 152 8.18 -10.13 6.37
CA VAL A 152 7.77 -8.71 6.45
C VAL A 152 7.78 -8.02 5.07
N ALA A 153 8.65 -8.44 4.16
CA ALA A 153 8.63 -7.94 2.79
C ALA A 153 7.37 -8.41 2.02
N TYR A 154 6.97 -9.68 2.15
CA TYR A 154 5.74 -10.18 1.52
C TYR A 154 4.47 -9.62 2.16
N SER A 155 4.46 -9.35 3.46
CA SER A 155 3.33 -8.63 4.07
C SER A 155 3.15 -7.25 3.45
N SER A 156 4.24 -6.57 3.08
CA SER A 156 4.17 -5.27 2.38
C SER A 156 3.49 -5.38 1.00
N VAL A 157 3.70 -6.48 0.28
CA VAL A 157 3.00 -6.75 -0.99
C VAL A 157 1.49 -6.84 -0.76
N SER A 158 1.07 -7.54 0.30
CA SER A 158 -0.35 -7.65 0.67
C SER A 158 -0.95 -6.28 1.00
N HIS A 159 -0.29 -5.51 1.87
CA HIS A 159 -0.73 -4.18 2.30
C HIS A 159 -0.83 -3.15 1.16
N LEU A 160 0.11 -3.19 0.21
CA LEU A 160 0.04 -2.32 -0.97
C LEU A 160 -0.99 -2.79 -2.01
N GLY A 161 -1.36 -4.07 -1.98
CA GLY A 161 -2.56 -4.58 -2.65
C GLY A 161 -3.83 -3.88 -2.16
N PHE A 162 -4.00 -3.69 -0.84
CA PHE A 162 -5.12 -2.88 -0.32
C PHE A 162 -5.04 -1.44 -0.82
N CYS A 163 -3.87 -0.82 -0.78
CA CYS A 163 -3.71 0.57 -1.22
C CYS A 163 -4.10 0.77 -2.70
N THR A 164 -3.71 -0.17 -3.57
CA THR A 164 -4.04 -0.11 -5.00
C THR A 164 -5.51 -0.39 -5.27
N LEU A 165 -6.11 -1.36 -4.56
CA LEU A 165 -7.56 -1.58 -4.59
C LEU A 165 -8.34 -0.33 -4.16
N GLY A 166 -7.91 0.34 -3.09
CA GLY A 166 -8.54 1.57 -2.61
C GLY A 166 -8.43 2.72 -3.61
N ILE A 167 -7.26 2.93 -4.22
CA ILE A 167 -7.06 3.96 -5.26
C ILE A 167 -8.02 3.74 -6.43
N PHE A 168 -8.13 2.50 -6.92
CA PHE A 168 -8.97 2.16 -8.07
C PHE A 168 -10.42 1.81 -7.72
N ALA A 169 -10.82 1.96 -6.46
CA ALA A 169 -12.24 2.02 -6.09
C ALA A 169 -12.89 3.33 -6.57
N LEU A 170 -12.08 4.35 -6.92
CA LEU A 170 -12.49 5.62 -7.53
C LEU A 170 -13.63 6.31 -6.78
N ASN A 171 -13.52 6.32 -5.45
CA ASN A 171 -14.42 7.00 -4.54
C ASN A 171 -13.64 7.60 -3.35
N PRO A 172 -14.22 8.55 -2.60
CA PRO A 172 -13.51 9.26 -1.55
C PRO A 172 -12.94 8.34 -0.47
N ASN A 173 -13.70 7.33 -0.03
CA ASN A 173 -13.28 6.39 1.01
C ASN A 173 -12.10 5.54 0.54
N GLY A 174 -12.16 4.98 -0.66
CA GLY A 174 -11.08 4.16 -1.21
C GLY A 174 -9.76 4.93 -1.35
N ILE A 175 -9.81 6.13 -1.91
CA ILE A 175 -8.61 6.95 -2.14
C ILE A 175 -8.06 7.50 -0.81
N ALA A 176 -8.91 8.07 0.05
CA ALA A 176 -8.48 8.59 1.34
C ALA A 176 -7.92 7.46 2.22
N GLY A 177 -8.63 6.33 2.31
CA GLY A 177 -8.16 5.13 3.01
C GLY A 177 -6.81 4.64 2.49
N SER A 178 -6.59 4.64 1.18
CA SER A 178 -5.30 4.28 0.59
C SER A 178 -4.16 5.22 0.99
N VAL A 179 -4.40 6.54 0.99
CA VAL A 179 -3.37 7.51 1.42
C VAL A 179 -3.03 7.34 2.90
N ILE A 180 -4.05 7.15 3.75
CA ILE A 180 -3.85 6.90 5.18
C ILE A 180 -3.13 5.57 5.40
N GLN A 181 -3.51 4.51 4.69
CA GLN A 181 -2.88 3.20 4.84
C GLN A 181 -1.41 3.21 4.39
N GLN A 182 -1.04 4.03 3.41
CA GLN A 182 0.36 4.22 3.05
C GLN A 182 1.19 4.79 4.21
N ILE A 183 0.65 5.79 4.93
CA ILE A 183 1.31 6.35 6.13
C ILE A 183 1.37 5.27 7.21
N ASN A 184 0.26 4.58 7.47
CA ASN A 184 0.16 3.54 8.50
C ASN A 184 1.16 2.42 8.25
N HIS A 185 1.18 1.88 7.03
CA HIS A 185 2.13 0.86 6.61
C HIS A 185 3.58 1.33 6.80
N GLY A 186 3.88 2.61 6.53
CA GLY A 186 5.20 3.17 6.78
C GLY A 186 5.62 3.10 8.25
N ILE A 187 4.69 3.39 9.16
CA ILE A 187 4.90 3.33 10.60
C ILE A 187 5.03 1.87 11.06
N SER A 188 4.03 1.04 10.78
CA SER A 188 3.92 -0.34 11.27
C SER A 188 5.02 -1.24 10.70
N THR A 189 5.20 -1.23 9.38
CA THR A 189 6.23 -2.03 8.72
C THR A 189 7.63 -1.48 9.01
N GLY A 190 7.76 -0.16 9.21
CA GLY A 190 9.00 0.45 9.70
C GLY A 190 9.42 -0.14 11.06
N MET A 191 8.48 -0.22 12.01
CA MET A 191 8.73 -0.88 13.30
C MET A 191 9.08 -2.36 13.12
N LEU A 192 8.36 -3.11 12.27
CA LEU A 192 8.65 -4.52 12.01
C LEU A 192 10.07 -4.74 11.45
N PHE A 193 10.53 -3.91 10.52
CA PHE A 193 11.91 -4.00 10.03
C PHE A 193 12.96 -3.62 11.08
N LEU A 194 12.67 -2.65 11.94
CA LEU A 194 13.54 -2.31 13.08
C LEU A 194 13.65 -3.48 14.07
N ILE A 195 12.52 -4.13 14.38
CA ILE A 195 12.45 -5.33 15.22
C ILE A 195 13.34 -6.44 14.65
N VAL A 196 13.21 -6.74 13.35
CA VAL A 196 14.05 -7.74 12.67
C VAL A 196 15.52 -7.34 12.67
N GLY A 197 15.83 -6.06 12.44
CA GLY A 197 17.20 -5.56 12.43
C GLY A 197 17.89 -5.71 13.79
N ILE A 198 17.18 -5.35 14.86
CA ILE A 198 17.68 -5.42 16.23
C ILE A 198 18.00 -6.88 16.63
N VAL A 199 17.11 -7.83 16.35
CA VAL A 199 17.39 -9.23 16.68
C VAL A 199 18.49 -9.81 15.78
N TYR A 200 18.57 -9.38 14.53
CA TYR A 200 19.65 -9.74 13.63
C TYR A 200 21.01 -9.25 14.14
N GLU A 201 21.10 -8.03 14.67
CA GLU A 201 22.34 -7.52 15.28
C GLU A 201 22.77 -8.34 16.49
N ARG A 202 21.83 -8.92 17.25
CA ARG A 202 22.12 -9.73 18.43
C ARG A 202 22.40 -11.21 18.13
N ARG A 203 21.82 -11.75 17.05
CA ARG A 203 21.82 -13.19 16.74
C ARG A 203 22.49 -13.58 15.43
N HIS A 204 22.74 -12.62 14.54
CA HIS A 204 23.29 -12.80 13.19
C HIS A 204 22.58 -13.90 12.36
N THR A 205 21.29 -14.07 12.60
CA THR A 205 20.42 -14.94 11.81
C THR A 205 19.06 -14.26 11.66
N ARG A 206 18.27 -14.70 10.69
CA ARG A 206 16.88 -14.27 10.46
C ARG A 206 15.94 -15.48 10.32
N GLU A 207 16.49 -16.68 10.46
CA GLU A 207 15.76 -17.93 10.35
C GLU A 207 14.80 -18.05 11.54
N ILE A 208 13.50 -18.06 11.27
CA ILE A 208 12.46 -18.03 12.32
C ILE A 208 12.62 -19.21 13.30
N LYS A 209 13.03 -20.37 12.79
CA LYS A 209 13.26 -21.59 13.58
C LYS A 209 14.38 -21.48 14.62
N GLU A 210 15.28 -20.49 14.51
CA GLU A 210 16.38 -20.27 15.47
C GLU A 210 15.92 -19.55 16.75
N TYR A 211 14.67 -19.05 16.74
CA TYR A 211 14.04 -18.32 17.81
C TYR A 211 12.98 -19.16 18.53
N GLY A 212 12.49 -18.63 19.66
CA GLY A 212 11.52 -19.28 20.53
C GLY A 212 11.72 -18.82 21.97
N GLY A 213 10.61 -18.50 22.66
CA GLY A 213 10.63 -18.04 24.04
C GLY A 213 11.32 -16.70 24.29
N LEU A 214 11.51 -15.85 23.26
CA LEU A 214 12.20 -14.57 23.43
C LEU A 214 11.50 -13.62 24.42
N ALA A 215 10.20 -13.76 24.66
CA ALA A 215 9.49 -12.96 25.66
C ALA A 215 10.01 -13.18 27.09
N HIS A 216 10.60 -14.35 27.38
CA HIS A 216 11.22 -14.63 28.68
C HIS A 216 12.58 -13.95 28.86
N VAL A 217 13.28 -13.64 27.77
CA VAL A 217 14.63 -13.06 27.80
C VAL A 217 14.62 -11.56 27.51
N MET A 218 13.77 -11.13 26.59
CA MET A 218 13.64 -9.75 26.12
C MET A 218 12.17 -9.30 26.14
N PRO A 219 11.53 -9.23 27.32
CA PRO A 219 10.11 -8.91 27.45
C PRO A 219 9.71 -7.56 26.83
N MET A 220 10.57 -6.54 26.90
CA MET A 220 10.25 -5.23 26.33
C MET A 220 10.31 -5.25 24.80
N TYR A 221 11.30 -5.95 24.23
CA TYR A 221 11.33 -6.23 22.80
C TYR A 221 10.09 -6.99 22.33
N ALA A 222 9.67 -8.01 23.08
CA ALA A 222 8.45 -8.76 22.77
C ALA A 222 7.19 -7.87 22.83
N PHE A 223 7.09 -6.98 23.81
CA PHE A 223 6.00 -5.99 23.90
C PHE A 223 5.97 -5.05 22.68
N VAL A 224 7.11 -4.47 22.30
CA VAL A 224 7.19 -3.60 21.12
C VAL A 224 6.86 -4.37 19.84
N PHE A 225 7.28 -5.63 19.73
CA PHE A 225 6.90 -6.47 18.60
C PHE A 225 5.42 -6.78 18.58
N ALA A 226 4.80 -7.10 19.72
CA ALA A 226 3.35 -7.29 19.80
C ALA A 226 2.62 -6.03 19.34
N PHE A 227 3.05 -4.85 19.78
CA PHE A 227 2.46 -3.58 19.34
C PHE A 227 2.59 -3.37 17.83
N ALA A 228 3.78 -3.54 17.27
CA ALA A 228 4.02 -3.36 15.83
C ALA A 228 3.25 -4.37 14.98
N MET A 229 3.18 -5.62 15.45
CA MET A 229 2.35 -6.66 14.86
C MET A 229 0.87 -6.24 14.87
N LEU A 230 0.31 -5.86 16.01
CA LEU A 230 -1.11 -5.54 16.14
C LEU A 230 -1.48 -4.29 15.32
N SER A 231 -0.58 -3.32 15.29
CA SER A 231 -0.67 -2.15 14.42
C SER A 231 -0.72 -2.54 12.93
N SER A 232 0.12 -3.49 12.49
CA SER A 232 0.13 -4.00 11.11
C SER A 232 -1.05 -4.92 10.79
N ALA A 233 -1.53 -5.70 11.76
CA ALA A 233 -2.66 -6.63 11.63
C ALA A 233 -4.03 -5.93 11.61
N GLY A 234 -4.07 -4.61 11.76
CA GLY A 234 -5.32 -3.85 11.76
C GLY A 234 -6.12 -3.98 13.06
N LEU A 235 -5.46 -4.03 14.23
CA LEU A 235 -6.17 -3.99 15.51
C LEU A 235 -6.91 -2.63 15.65
N PRO A 236 -8.22 -2.63 16.00
CA PRO A 236 -8.94 -1.41 16.32
C PRO A 236 -8.21 -0.57 17.37
N LEU A 237 -8.33 0.76 17.28
CA LEU A 237 -7.59 1.75 18.06
C LEU A 237 -6.11 1.94 17.67
N LEU A 238 -5.59 1.16 16.72
CA LEU A 238 -4.29 1.40 16.09
C LEU A 238 -4.45 1.84 14.64
N ASN A 239 -3.44 2.55 14.14
CA ASN A 239 -3.41 3.15 12.82
C ASN A 239 -3.81 2.20 11.67
N GLY A 240 -3.29 0.97 11.62
CA GLY A 240 -3.54 0.04 10.51
C GLY A 240 -5.02 -0.24 10.25
N PHE A 241 -5.83 -0.32 11.31
CA PHE A 241 -7.27 -0.53 11.18
C PHE A 241 -7.94 0.61 10.40
N ILE A 242 -7.58 1.86 10.70
CA ILE A 242 -8.19 3.04 10.08
C ILE A 242 -7.99 3.04 8.56
N GLY A 243 -6.77 2.72 8.10
CA GLY A 243 -6.47 2.70 6.67
C GLY A 243 -7.21 1.58 5.95
N GLU A 244 -7.04 0.33 6.39
CA GLU A 244 -7.63 -0.84 5.72
C GLU A 244 -9.15 -0.86 5.78
N PHE A 245 -9.74 -0.49 6.92
CA PHE A 245 -11.19 -0.43 7.05
C PHE A 245 -11.80 0.59 6.08
N THR A 246 -11.18 1.77 5.95
CA THR A 246 -11.66 2.80 5.01
C THR A 246 -11.48 2.36 3.55
N ILE A 247 -10.38 1.67 3.23
CA ILE A 247 -10.20 1.02 1.91
C ILE A 247 -11.30 0.01 1.63
N LEU A 248 -11.60 -0.86 2.60
CA LEU A 248 -12.65 -1.87 2.46
C LEU A 248 -14.03 -1.24 2.27
N GLN A 249 -14.32 -0.14 2.96
CA GLN A 249 -15.54 0.63 2.73
C GLN A 249 -15.58 1.15 1.29
N GLY A 250 -14.50 1.75 0.80
CA GLY A 250 -14.42 2.20 -0.59
C GLY A 250 -14.55 1.06 -1.60
N ALA A 251 -13.91 -0.09 -1.35
CA ALA A 251 -14.02 -1.27 -2.19
C ALA A 251 -15.45 -1.83 -2.17
N PHE A 252 -16.12 -1.84 -1.02
CA PHE A 252 -17.50 -2.33 -0.89
C PHE A 252 -18.50 -1.46 -1.64
N GLU A 253 -18.33 -0.14 -1.57
CA GLU A 253 -19.12 0.83 -2.32
C GLU A 253 -18.94 0.69 -3.83
N ALA A 254 -17.73 0.34 -4.29
CA ALA A 254 -17.45 0.11 -5.70
C ALA A 254 -17.96 -1.27 -6.17
N ASN A 255 -17.66 -2.33 -5.41
CA ASN A 255 -18.03 -3.71 -5.71
C ASN A 255 -17.93 -4.60 -4.45
N ARG A 256 -19.07 -5.11 -3.99
CA ARG A 256 -19.15 -5.98 -2.80
C ARG A 256 -18.28 -7.23 -2.89
N THR A 257 -18.09 -7.79 -4.08
CA THR A 257 -17.25 -8.97 -4.31
C THR A 257 -15.77 -8.64 -4.08
N TRP A 258 -15.30 -7.45 -4.48
CA TRP A 258 -13.92 -7.04 -4.21
C TRP A 258 -13.66 -6.94 -2.71
N ALA A 259 -14.57 -6.32 -1.96
CA ALA A 259 -14.47 -6.24 -0.51
C ALA A 259 -14.50 -7.62 0.15
N ALA A 260 -15.38 -8.53 -0.28
CA ALA A 260 -15.45 -9.89 0.25
C ALA A 260 -14.12 -10.65 0.13
N PHE A 261 -13.46 -10.57 -1.04
CA PHE A 261 -12.13 -11.19 -1.21
C PHE A 261 -11.05 -10.44 -0.42
N ALA A 262 -11.07 -9.10 -0.41
CA ALA A 262 -10.08 -8.30 0.33
C ALA A 262 -10.11 -8.58 1.84
N VAL A 263 -11.29 -8.81 2.44
CA VAL A 263 -11.44 -9.18 3.86
C VAL A 263 -10.68 -10.48 4.20
N THR A 264 -10.60 -11.45 3.28
CA THR A 264 -9.80 -12.67 3.52
C THR A 264 -8.32 -12.35 3.70
N GLY A 265 -7.83 -11.28 3.06
CA GLY A 265 -6.49 -10.75 3.24
C GLY A 265 -6.20 -10.29 4.65
N ILE A 266 -7.17 -9.66 5.33
CA ILE A 266 -7.03 -9.25 6.75
C ILE A 266 -6.87 -10.48 7.64
N ILE A 267 -7.67 -11.53 7.38
CA ILE A 267 -7.62 -12.77 8.15
C ILE A 267 -6.24 -13.43 7.99
N PHE A 268 -5.75 -13.58 6.76
CA PHE A 268 -4.40 -14.11 6.52
C PHE A 268 -3.30 -13.17 7.05
N GLY A 269 -3.55 -11.85 6.98
CA GLY A 269 -2.82 -10.77 7.63
C GLY A 269 -2.46 -11.06 9.09
N ALA A 270 -3.52 -11.20 9.88
CA ALA A 270 -3.41 -11.55 11.29
C ALA A 270 -2.76 -12.92 11.47
N ALA A 271 -3.12 -13.91 10.65
CA ALA A 271 -2.58 -15.27 10.75
C ALA A 271 -1.06 -15.32 10.62
N TYR A 272 -0.45 -14.68 9.61
CA TYR A 272 1.00 -14.73 9.45
C TYR A 272 1.77 -13.99 10.54
N LEU A 273 1.24 -12.86 11.05
CA LEU A 273 1.91 -12.13 12.13
C LEU A 273 1.79 -12.84 13.47
N LEU A 274 0.60 -13.36 13.81
CA LEU A 274 0.38 -14.13 15.03
C LEU A 274 1.22 -15.41 15.02
N TRP A 275 1.29 -16.08 13.88
CA TRP A 275 2.15 -17.25 13.68
C TRP A 275 3.63 -16.91 13.90
N LEU A 276 4.09 -15.78 13.38
CA LEU A 276 5.47 -15.32 13.54
C LEU A 276 5.76 -14.96 15.00
N TYR A 277 4.86 -14.22 15.64
CA TYR A 277 4.97 -13.84 17.05
C TYR A 277 5.00 -15.07 17.95
N GLN A 278 4.10 -16.03 17.71
CA GLN A 278 4.03 -17.27 18.48
C GLN A 278 5.35 -18.06 18.41
N ARG A 279 5.96 -18.18 17.21
CA ARG A 279 7.19 -18.96 17.02
C ARG A 279 8.44 -18.28 17.55
N THR A 280 8.47 -16.95 17.56
CA THR A 280 9.66 -16.19 17.94
C THR A 280 9.64 -15.78 19.41
N MET A 281 8.47 -15.39 19.94
CA MET A 281 8.33 -14.82 21.28
C MET A 281 7.87 -15.81 22.34
N LEU A 282 6.94 -16.71 22.00
CA LEU A 282 6.27 -17.59 22.96
C LEU A 282 6.98 -18.96 23.07
N GLY A 283 6.57 -19.75 24.06
CA GLY A 283 7.11 -21.09 24.31
C GLY A 283 8.44 -21.10 25.06
N GLN A 284 9.09 -22.25 25.11
CA GLN A 284 10.38 -22.41 25.79
C GLN A 284 11.54 -21.93 24.92
N VAL A 285 12.63 -21.52 25.59
CA VAL A 285 13.87 -21.14 24.91
C VAL A 285 14.63 -22.39 24.48
N ASN A 286 14.38 -22.84 23.26
CA ASN A 286 14.95 -24.10 22.73
C ASN A 286 16.40 -23.97 22.24
N ASN A 287 16.87 -22.74 21.98
CA ASN A 287 18.22 -22.47 21.50
C ASN A 287 18.98 -21.66 22.57
N GLY A 288 20.01 -22.25 23.17
CA GLY A 288 20.78 -21.63 24.24
C GLY A 288 21.41 -20.27 23.88
N ARG A 289 21.63 -20.00 22.58
CA ARG A 289 22.10 -18.69 22.09
C ARG A 289 21.09 -17.56 22.31
N ASN A 290 19.83 -17.86 22.63
CA ASN A 290 18.81 -16.87 22.98
C ASN A 290 18.90 -16.41 24.44
N LEU A 291 19.50 -17.18 25.35
CA LEU A 291 19.43 -16.91 26.80
C LEU A 291 20.19 -15.65 27.24
N GLY A 292 21.24 -15.28 26.50
CA GLY A 292 22.10 -14.13 26.82
C GLY A 292 21.74 -12.83 26.08
N LEU A 293 20.59 -12.79 25.42
CA LEU A 293 20.20 -11.61 24.64
C LEU A 293 19.86 -10.45 25.57
N LYS A 294 20.40 -9.27 25.27
CA LYS A 294 20.06 -8.03 25.97
C LYS A 294 18.74 -7.50 25.42
N ASP A 295 17.86 -7.05 26.31
CA ASP A 295 16.61 -6.38 25.92
C ASP A 295 16.89 -5.00 25.28
N LEU A 296 15.83 -4.24 25.01
CA LEU A 296 15.90 -2.91 24.41
C LEU A 296 16.72 -1.92 25.25
N SER A 297 17.71 -1.31 24.62
CA SER A 297 18.44 -0.15 25.09
C SER A 297 17.61 1.14 24.99
N LEU A 298 18.04 2.19 25.69
CA LEU A 298 17.40 3.50 25.63
C LEU A 298 17.36 4.09 24.21
N ARG A 299 18.39 3.82 23.40
CA ARG A 299 18.44 4.24 22.00
C ARG A 299 17.35 3.57 21.18
N GLU A 300 17.13 2.27 21.37
CA GLU A 300 16.09 1.54 20.63
C GLU A 300 14.70 2.00 21.07
N TRP A 301 14.50 2.23 22.37
CA TRP A 301 13.27 2.85 22.88
C TRP A 301 12.99 4.23 22.27
N ALA A 302 13.99 5.10 22.18
CA ALA A 302 13.85 6.42 21.59
C ALA A 302 13.41 6.37 20.11
N VAL A 303 13.66 5.27 19.40
CA VAL A 303 13.20 5.06 18.02
C VAL A 303 11.76 4.54 17.98
N PHE A 304 11.39 3.61 18.87
CA PHE A 304 10.05 3.00 18.85
C PHE A 304 8.97 3.90 19.43
N LEU A 305 9.23 4.58 20.55
CA LEU A 305 8.22 5.41 21.22
C LEU A 305 7.52 6.42 20.30
N PRO A 306 8.22 7.22 19.46
CA PRO A 306 7.52 8.14 18.56
C PRO A 306 6.67 7.41 17.52
N LEU A 307 7.12 6.26 17.00
CA LEU A 307 6.35 5.46 16.03
C LEU A 307 5.10 4.86 16.68
N MET A 308 5.22 4.36 17.91
CA MET A 308 4.11 3.80 18.67
C MET A 308 3.09 4.88 19.03
N ALA A 309 3.55 6.04 19.52
CA ALA A 309 2.69 7.18 19.83
C ALA A 309 1.94 7.66 18.56
N TRP A 310 2.63 7.70 17.42
CA TRP A 310 2.02 8.07 16.15
C TRP A 310 0.97 7.04 15.70
N ALA A 311 1.25 5.75 15.85
CA ALA A 311 0.31 4.68 15.53
C ALA A 311 -0.96 4.76 16.40
N VAL A 312 -0.83 5.05 17.70
CA VAL A 312 -1.98 5.27 18.59
C VAL A 312 -2.75 6.54 18.21
N TRP A 313 -2.04 7.64 17.93
CA TRP A 313 -2.69 8.91 17.58
C TRP A 313 -3.59 8.77 16.35
N ILE A 314 -3.10 8.18 15.27
CA ILE A 314 -3.92 7.92 14.07
C ILE A 314 -5.06 6.96 14.42
N GLY A 315 -4.80 5.91 15.20
CA GLY A 315 -5.81 4.90 15.55
C GLY A 315 -6.97 5.44 16.39
N VAL A 316 -6.72 6.39 17.30
CA VAL A 316 -7.71 6.94 18.22
C VAL A 316 -8.35 8.23 17.68
N TYR A 317 -7.59 9.07 16.98
CA TYR A 317 -8.06 10.35 16.47
C TYR A 317 -7.59 10.60 15.02
N PRO A 318 -8.15 9.87 14.04
CA PRO A 318 -7.74 10.00 12.63
C PRO A 318 -8.28 11.26 11.94
N LYS A 319 -9.22 11.98 12.56
CA LYS A 319 -9.96 13.11 11.97
C LYS A 319 -9.05 14.16 11.29
N PRO A 320 -7.94 14.65 11.91
CA PRO A 320 -7.10 15.66 11.28
C PRO A 320 -6.48 15.21 9.95
N TYR A 321 -6.18 13.91 9.81
CA TYR A 321 -5.64 13.38 8.57
C TYR A 321 -6.69 13.37 7.47
N PHE A 322 -7.92 12.96 7.78
CA PHE A 322 -9.02 12.97 6.80
C PHE A 322 -9.45 14.38 6.41
N GLU A 323 -9.43 15.35 7.33
CA GLU A 323 -9.73 16.77 7.02
C GLU A 323 -8.76 17.35 5.98
N VAL A 324 -7.46 17.03 6.08
CA VAL A 324 -6.46 17.45 5.09
C VAL A 324 -6.69 16.79 3.72
N LEU A 325 -7.21 15.56 3.71
CA LEU A 325 -7.42 14.77 2.49
C LEU A 325 -8.75 15.07 1.80
N GLU A 326 -9.77 15.51 2.52
CA GLU A 326 -11.14 15.65 2.01
C GLU A 326 -11.19 16.45 0.70
N LYS A 327 -10.69 17.68 0.70
CA LYS A 327 -10.69 18.54 -0.49
C LYS A 327 -9.92 17.95 -1.68
N PRO A 328 -8.61 17.58 -1.55
CA PRO A 328 -7.87 17.06 -2.70
C PRO A 328 -8.41 15.71 -3.20
N VAL A 329 -8.93 14.84 -2.31
CA VAL A 329 -9.56 13.58 -2.71
C VAL A 329 -10.85 13.83 -3.47
N ASN A 330 -11.72 14.71 -2.97
CA ASN A 330 -12.98 15.03 -3.66
C ASN A 330 -12.72 15.66 -5.03
N GLN A 331 -11.74 16.56 -5.15
CA GLN A 331 -11.33 17.12 -6.44
C GLN A 331 -10.80 16.06 -7.41
N LEU A 332 -10.05 15.07 -6.91
CA LEU A 332 -9.56 13.97 -7.74
C LEU A 332 -10.70 13.06 -8.19
N VAL A 333 -11.61 12.70 -7.29
CA VAL A 333 -12.79 11.88 -7.62
C VAL A 333 -13.64 12.59 -8.66
N GLU A 334 -13.96 13.87 -8.47
CA GLU A 334 -14.77 14.65 -9.41
C GLU A 334 -14.09 14.78 -10.77
N ARG A 335 -12.76 14.91 -10.81
CA ARG A 335 -12.00 14.96 -12.06
C ARG A 335 -12.03 13.65 -12.83
N VAL A 336 -12.01 12.51 -12.13
CA VAL A 336 -12.01 11.18 -12.75
C VAL A 336 -13.42 10.70 -13.07
N ARG A 337 -14.38 11.01 -12.20
CA ARG A 337 -15.81 10.68 -12.30
C ARG A 337 -16.65 11.96 -12.12
N PRO A 338 -16.79 12.78 -13.16
CA PRO A 338 -17.63 13.98 -13.10
C PRO A 338 -19.07 13.63 -12.71
N GLY A 339 -19.67 14.39 -11.80
CA GLY A 339 -21.03 14.19 -11.28
C GLY A 339 -21.14 13.21 -10.11
N TYR A 340 -20.03 12.66 -9.61
CA TYR A 340 -20.04 11.63 -8.55
C TYR A 340 -20.83 12.05 -7.31
N PHE A 341 -20.65 13.29 -6.85
CA PHE A 341 -21.36 13.79 -5.66
C PHE A 341 -22.82 14.16 -5.94
N GLU A 342 -23.14 14.59 -7.17
CA GLU A 342 -24.51 14.92 -7.58
C GLU A 342 -25.38 13.66 -7.65
N GLU A 343 -24.85 12.58 -8.24
CA GLU A 343 -25.52 11.27 -8.33
C GLU A 343 -25.89 10.70 -6.95
N ARG A 344 -25.05 10.93 -5.94
CA ARG A 344 -25.27 10.44 -4.57
C ARG A 344 -26.10 11.38 -3.70
N ALA A 345 -26.19 12.66 -4.06
CA ALA A 345 -27.04 13.64 -3.37
C ALA A 345 -28.50 13.61 -3.88
N ALA A 346 -28.74 13.04 -5.07
CA ALA A 346 -30.07 12.88 -5.62
C ALA A 346 -30.96 12.02 -4.67
N PRO A 347 -32.15 12.50 -4.28
CA PRO A 347 -33.04 11.73 -3.43
C PRO A 347 -33.45 10.45 -4.15
N VAL A 348 -33.45 9.31 -3.44
CA VAL A 348 -33.95 8.02 -3.92
C VAL A 348 -35.45 8.16 -4.19
N VAL A 349 -35.84 8.67 -5.35
CA VAL A 349 -37.24 8.82 -5.75
C VAL A 349 -37.53 7.91 -6.94
N ALA A 350 -38.43 6.97 -6.68
CA ALA A 350 -39.24 6.17 -7.61
C ALA A 350 -38.65 4.86 -8.20
N ILE A 351 -38.59 3.81 -7.36
CA ILE A 351 -38.92 2.44 -7.79
C ILE A 351 -40.14 1.94 -6.98
N GLU A 352 -41.24 2.69 -6.98
CA GLU A 352 -42.54 2.20 -6.49
C GLU A 352 -43.75 2.70 -7.32
N ARG A 353 -43.53 3.17 -8.57
CA ARG A 353 -44.63 3.42 -9.51
C ARG A 353 -44.58 2.42 -10.66
N GLY A 354 -45.02 1.20 -10.37
CA GLY A 354 -45.17 0.14 -11.38
C GLY A 354 -46.05 -1.06 -11.00
N LYS A 355 -46.60 -1.10 -9.78
CA LYS A 355 -47.50 -2.20 -9.34
C LYS A 355 -48.88 -1.74 -8.85
N ALA A 356 -49.27 -0.51 -9.13
CA ALA A 356 -50.63 -0.02 -8.88
C ALA A 356 -51.26 0.38 -10.22
N GLY A 357 -51.75 -0.60 -10.96
CA GLY A 357 -52.42 -0.35 -12.24
C GLY A 357 -52.55 -1.60 -13.08
N LEU A 358 -53.32 -2.57 -12.60
CA LEU A 358 -54.09 -3.56 -13.37
C LEU A 358 -54.91 -4.36 -12.33
N LYS A 359 -56.03 -3.77 -11.92
CA LYS A 359 -57.22 -4.50 -11.49
C LYS A 359 -58.14 -4.61 -12.70
#